data_AF-A0AAE9DZH7-F1
#
_entry.id   AF-A0AAE9DZH7-F1
#
_cell.length_a   1.000
_cell.length_b   1.000
_cell.length_c   1.000
_cell.angle_alpha   90.00
_cell.angle_beta   90.00
_cell.angle_gamma   90.00
#
_symmetry.space_group_name_H-M   'P 1'
#
loop_
_entity.id
_entity.type
_entity.pdbx_description
1 polymer ?
#
loop_
_entity_poly.entity_id
_entity_poly.type
_entity_poly.pdbx_seq_one_letter_code
_entity_poly.pdbx_strand_id
1 'polypeptide(L)'
;MMLANLTFGNMRSSGTPLILVPGLFGTKENWIRVGKELSQRLGCMVFAVENQNHGGSSMAPSMTYPEMADDLVGFIDWVRKITGEKQVNLHGHSMGGKTVTQLATTEYAPKIKNLIVEDMSPLGYPLKRAGE
;
A
#
# COMPACT_ATOMS: atom_id res chain seq x y z
N MET A 1 5.02 -7.39 -10.50
CA MET A 1 6.49 -7.18 -10.36
C MET A 1 6.87 -7.16 -8.87
N MET A 2 8.15 -7.16 -8.50
CA MET A 2 8.54 -7.01 -7.08
C MET A 2 8.61 -5.53 -6.72
N LEU A 3 7.73 -5.06 -5.84
CA LEU A 3 7.74 -3.69 -5.34
C LEU A 3 8.93 -3.48 -4.41
N ALA A 4 9.69 -2.39 -4.61
CA ALA A 4 10.70 -1.95 -3.67
C ALA A 4 10.02 -1.51 -2.36
N ASN A 5 10.64 -1.81 -1.22
CA ASN A 5 10.04 -1.50 0.07
C ASN A 5 11.08 -1.24 1.17
N LEU A 6 10.64 -0.55 2.22
CA LEU A 6 11.28 -0.56 3.54
C LEU A 6 10.43 -1.39 4.50
N THR A 7 11.10 -2.07 5.44
CA THR A 7 10.46 -2.87 6.47
C THR A 7 10.81 -2.32 7.84
N PHE A 8 9.80 -2.21 8.70
CA PHE A 8 9.93 -1.79 10.10
C PHE A 8 9.39 -2.89 11.01
N GLY A 9 10.04 -3.07 12.16
CA GLY A 9 9.77 -4.19 13.08
C GLY A 9 10.66 -5.40 12.80
N ASN A 10 10.36 -6.53 13.43
CA ASN A 10 11.11 -7.78 13.24
C ASN A 10 10.18 -9.00 13.26
N MET A 11 10.73 -10.17 12.94
CA MET A 11 9.99 -11.43 12.83
C MET A 11 9.34 -11.92 14.14
N ARG A 12 9.67 -11.33 15.30
CA ARG A 12 9.01 -11.62 16.58
C ARG A 12 7.73 -10.80 16.78
N SER A 13 7.44 -9.86 15.89
CA SER A 13 6.20 -9.09 15.92
C SER A 13 5.02 -10.03 15.63
N SER A 14 3.98 -10.00 16.45
CA SER A 14 2.87 -10.96 16.41
C SER A 14 1.54 -10.37 15.91
N GLY A 15 1.53 -9.10 15.48
CA GLY A 15 0.35 -8.44 14.94
C GLY A 15 0.19 -8.59 13.42
N THR A 16 -1.06 -8.46 12.95
CA THR A 16 -1.38 -8.41 11.52
C THR A 16 -0.55 -7.31 10.83
N PRO A 17 0.19 -7.62 9.74
CA PRO A 17 1.13 -6.68 9.15
C PRO A 17 0.41 -5.48 8.54
N LEU A 18 1.09 -4.33 8.50
CA LEU A 18 0.57 -3.12 7.87
C LEU A 18 1.40 -2.77 6.63
N ILE A 19 0.73 -2.50 5.51
CA ILE A 19 1.38 -2.05 4.28
C ILE A 19 0.94 -0.61 3.99
N LEU A 20 1.92 0.28 3.90
CA LEU A 20 1.79 1.70 3.59
C LEU A 20 2.06 1.88 2.09
N VAL A 21 1.04 2.31 1.35
CA VAL A 21 1.05 2.54 -0.10
C VAL A 21 1.06 4.06 -0.36
N PRO A 22 2.19 4.64 -0.81
CA PRO A 22 2.31 6.07 -1.03
C PRO A 22 1.44 6.59 -2.18
N GLY A 23 1.28 7.92 -2.21
CA GLY A 23 0.69 8.65 -3.33
C GLY A 23 1.66 8.86 -4.50
N LEU A 24 1.20 9.59 -5.51
CA LEU A 24 2.02 10.00 -6.66
C LEU A 24 3.24 10.80 -6.17
N PHE A 25 4.41 10.52 -6.75
CA PHE A 25 5.72 11.07 -6.35
C PHE A 25 6.19 10.72 -4.93
N GLY A 26 5.40 9.95 -4.18
CA GLY A 26 5.80 9.43 -2.88
C GLY A 26 6.79 8.27 -3.01
N THR A 27 7.74 8.21 -2.08
CA THR A 27 8.70 7.11 -1.96
C THR A 27 8.59 6.44 -0.59
N LYS A 28 9.17 5.25 -0.43
CA LYS A 28 9.22 4.54 0.86
C LYS A 28 9.93 5.35 1.94
N GLU A 29 10.88 6.22 1.58
CA GLU A 29 11.63 7.06 2.51
C GLU A 29 10.75 8.09 3.22
N ASN A 30 9.67 8.56 2.57
CA ASN A 30 8.71 9.49 3.19
C ASN A 30 8.05 8.88 4.44
N TRP A 31 8.00 7.55 4.53
CA TRP A 31 7.35 6.81 5.60
C TRP A 31 8.30 6.33 6.71
N ILE A 32 9.59 6.67 6.70
CA ILE A 32 10.55 6.13 7.68
C ILE A 32 10.15 6.41 9.13
N ARG A 33 9.80 7.66 9.43
CA ARG A 33 9.41 8.04 10.80
C ARG A 33 8.11 7.35 11.21
N VAL A 34 7.08 7.46 10.36
CA VAL A 34 5.75 6.92 10.60
C VAL A 34 5.78 5.40 10.72
N GLY A 35 6.47 4.70 9.82
CA GLY A 35 6.58 3.25 9.81
C GLY A 35 7.27 2.68 11.06
N LYS A 36 8.34 3.33 11.55
CA LYS A 36 8.98 2.97 12.83
C LYS A 36 8.02 3.13 14.01
N GLU A 37 7.35 4.27 14.08
CA GLU A 37 6.42 4.57 15.18
C GLU A 37 5.21 3.64 15.19
N LEU A 38 4.61 3.39 14.02
CA LEU A 38 3.51 2.44 13.87
C LEU A 38 3.91 1.02 14.24
N SER A 39 5.08 0.54 13.80
CA SER A 39 5.55 -0.79 14.14
C SER A 39 5.71 -0.96 15.65
N GLN A 40 6.28 0.03 16.33
CA GLN A 40 6.44 0.02 17.78
C GLN A 40 5.09 0.05 18.53
N ARG A 41 4.17 0.93 18.11
CA ARG A 41 2.87 1.10 18.78
C ARG A 41 1.93 -0.07 18.54
N LEU A 42 1.94 -0.67 17.34
CA LEU A 42 1.04 -1.75 16.96
C LEU A 42 1.61 -3.14 17.24
N GLY A 43 2.92 -3.25 17.53
CA GLY A 43 3.57 -4.55 17.73
C GLY A 43 3.53 -5.46 16.51
N CYS A 44 3.45 -4.88 15.31
CA CYS A 44 3.38 -5.59 14.03
C CYS A 44 4.52 -5.17 13.09
N MET A 45 4.76 -5.98 12.07
CA MET A 45 5.62 -5.57 10.96
C MET A 45 4.90 -4.52 10.12
N VAL A 46 5.62 -3.48 9.70
CA VAL A 46 5.12 -2.42 8.83
C VAL A 46 5.99 -2.35 7.58
N PHE A 47 5.37 -2.29 6.41
CA PHE A 47 6.03 -2.25 5.12
C PHE A 47 5.64 -0.96 4.41
N ALA A 48 6.61 -0.14 4.00
CA ALA A 48 6.36 1.00 3.12
C ALA A 48 6.82 0.63 1.72
N VAL A 49 5.89 0.54 0.76
CA VAL A 49 6.18 0.13 -0.61
C VAL A 49 6.38 1.33 -1.54
N GLU A 50 6.97 1.10 -2.70
CA GLU A 50 6.99 2.04 -3.82
C GLU A 50 6.15 1.44 -4.95
N ASN A 51 5.19 2.20 -5.47
CA ASN A 51 4.40 1.76 -6.63
C ASN A 51 5.28 1.63 -7.89
N GLN A 52 4.82 0.92 -8.91
CA GLN A 52 5.45 0.96 -10.25
C GLN A 52 5.71 2.41 -10.70
N ASN A 53 6.78 2.62 -11.47
CA ASN A 53 7.25 3.95 -11.91
C ASN A 53 7.63 4.94 -10.79
N HIS A 54 7.78 4.49 -9.53
CA HIS A 54 8.23 5.32 -8.41
C HIS A 54 9.49 4.72 -7.77
N GLY A 55 10.43 5.60 -7.41
CA GLY A 55 11.60 5.23 -6.62
C GLY A 55 12.39 4.07 -7.21
N GLY A 56 12.56 3.00 -6.42
CA GLY A 56 13.28 1.78 -6.81
C GLY A 56 12.43 0.68 -7.43
N SER A 57 11.12 0.89 -7.61
CA SER A 57 10.23 -0.08 -8.25
C SER A 57 10.38 -0.06 -9.78
N SER A 58 9.98 -1.16 -10.43
CA SER A 58 10.12 -1.32 -11.89
C SER A 58 9.36 -0.24 -12.67
N MET A 59 9.91 0.11 -13.83
CA MET A 59 9.21 0.96 -14.79
C MET A 59 8.18 0.13 -15.58
N ALA A 60 7.01 0.73 -15.81
CA ALA A 60 5.90 0.16 -16.55
C ALA A 60 5.33 1.20 -17.53
N PRO A 61 4.83 0.78 -18.71
CA PRO A 61 4.32 1.70 -19.73
C PRO A 61 3.02 2.42 -19.33
N SER A 62 2.31 1.92 -18.31
CA SER A 62 1.04 2.42 -17.79
C SER A 62 1.05 2.41 -16.25
N MET A 63 0.06 3.09 -15.64
CA MET A 63 -0.19 3.12 -14.18
C MET A 63 -1.68 3.22 -13.89
N THR A 64 -2.47 2.31 -14.46
CA THR A 64 -3.89 2.24 -14.10
C THR A 64 -4.04 1.65 -12.69
N TYR A 65 -5.11 2.00 -11.98
CA TYR A 65 -5.34 1.45 -10.63
C TYR A 65 -5.45 -0.08 -10.62
N PRO A 66 -6.07 -0.76 -11.61
CA PRO A 66 -6.05 -2.21 -11.68
C PRO A 66 -4.63 -2.80 -11.77
N GLU A 67 -3.74 -2.22 -12.59
CA GLU A 67 -2.36 -2.69 -12.71
C GLU A 67 -1.58 -2.50 -11.40
N MET A 68 -1.70 -1.33 -10.77
CA MET A 68 -1.05 -1.09 -9.48
C MET A 68 -1.62 -1.97 -8.36
N ALA A 69 -2.91 -2.32 -8.42
CA ALA A 69 -3.52 -3.26 -7.48
C ALA A 69 -3.00 -4.69 -7.67
N ASP A 70 -2.75 -5.12 -8.91
CA ASP A 70 -2.15 -6.42 -9.21
C ASP A 70 -0.71 -6.53 -8.68
N ASP A 71 0.07 -5.46 -8.80
CA ASP A 71 1.40 -5.41 -8.18
C ASP A 71 1.35 -5.57 -6.65
N LEU A 72 0.32 -5.01 -5.98
CA LEU A 72 0.10 -5.22 -4.55
C LEU A 72 -0.27 -6.66 -4.21
N VAL A 73 -0.95 -7.41 -5.08
CA VAL A 73 -1.29 -8.83 -4.84
C VAL A 73 -0.02 -9.64 -4.57
N GLY A 74 0.97 -9.51 -5.48
CA GLY A 74 2.24 -10.21 -5.34
C GLY A 74 2.98 -9.83 -4.06
N PHE A 75 2.98 -8.53 -3.70
CA PHE A 75 3.61 -8.07 -2.48
C PHE A 75 2.90 -8.57 -1.22
N ILE A 76 1.55 -8.56 -1.19
CA ILE A 76 0.77 -9.03 -0.04
C ILE A 76 0.97 -10.54 0.16
N ASP A 77 0.98 -11.34 -0.91
CA ASP A 77 1.26 -12.77 -0.79
C ASP A 77 2.67 -13.04 -0.25
N TRP A 78 3.66 -12.23 -0.66
CA TRP A 78 4.99 -12.30 -0.07
C TRP A 78 4.99 -11.94 1.42
N VAL A 79 4.34 -10.83 1.82
CA VAL A 79 4.22 -10.42 3.24
C VAL A 79 3.56 -11.53 4.07
N ARG A 80 2.43 -12.08 3.60
CA ARG A 80 1.71 -13.17 4.27
C ARG A 80 2.60 -14.41 4.44
N LYS A 81 3.37 -14.76 3.41
CA LYS A 81 4.31 -15.89 3.46
C LYS A 81 5.42 -15.68 4.48
N ILE A 82 6.04 -14.49 4.53
CA ILE A 82 7.17 -14.25 5.45
C ILE A 82 6.72 -14.03 6.89
N THR A 83 5.51 -13.53 7.12
CA THR A 83 4.98 -13.27 8.47
C THR A 83 4.18 -14.44 9.04
N GLY A 84 3.69 -15.35 8.20
CA GLY A 84 2.76 -16.42 8.58
C GLY A 84 1.31 -15.94 8.76
N GLU A 85 1.04 -14.67 8.49
CA GLU A 85 -0.26 -14.04 8.71
C GLU A 85 -1.22 -14.31 7.54
N LYS A 86 -2.49 -14.54 7.84
CA LYS A 86 -3.50 -14.85 6.82
C LYS A 86 -3.99 -13.60 6.07
N GLN A 87 -3.94 -12.44 6.72
CA GLN A 87 -4.42 -11.17 6.22
C GLN A 87 -3.41 -10.06 6.48
N VAL A 88 -3.61 -8.91 5.85
CA VAL A 88 -2.83 -7.68 6.09
C VAL A 88 -3.75 -6.49 6.31
N ASN A 89 -3.24 -5.46 6.97
CA ASN A 89 -3.83 -4.13 6.99
C ASN A 89 -3.23 -3.32 5.84
N LEU A 90 -4.07 -2.57 5.12
CA LEU A 90 -3.64 -1.68 4.05
C LEU A 90 -3.91 -0.23 4.43
N HIS A 91 -2.93 0.62 4.16
CA HIS A 91 -3.05 2.06 4.26
C HIS A 91 -2.61 2.68 2.93
N GLY A 92 -3.51 3.40 2.27
CA GLY A 92 -3.22 4.10 1.02
C GLY A 92 -3.40 5.59 1.15
N HIS A 93 -2.37 6.35 0.78
CA HIS A 93 -2.42 7.82 0.72
C HIS A 93 -2.62 8.31 -0.72
N SER A 94 -3.57 9.22 -0.95
CA SER A 94 -3.80 9.85 -2.25
C SER A 94 -3.93 8.81 -3.39
N MET A 95 -3.05 8.80 -4.39
CA MET A 95 -3.01 7.76 -5.45
C MET A 95 -3.00 6.34 -4.87
N GLY A 96 -2.22 6.09 -3.82
CA GLY A 96 -2.18 4.80 -3.12
C GLY A 96 -3.52 4.45 -2.49
N GLY A 97 -4.28 5.45 -2.04
CA GLY A 97 -5.66 5.31 -1.54
C GLY A 97 -6.60 4.71 -2.60
N LYS A 98 -6.54 5.20 -3.84
CA LYS A 98 -7.29 4.62 -4.96
C LYS A 98 -6.80 3.21 -5.31
N THR A 99 -5.50 2.96 -5.29
CA THR A 99 -4.93 1.63 -5.54
C THR A 99 -5.42 0.59 -4.54
N VAL A 100 -5.34 0.87 -3.23
CA VAL A 100 -5.80 -0.08 -2.20
C VAL A 100 -7.32 -0.25 -2.22
N THR A 101 -8.06 0.80 -2.60
CA THR A 101 -9.51 0.71 -2.78
C THR A 101 -9.88 -0.15 -3.98
N GLN A 102 -9.18 0.01 -5.12
CA GLN A 102 -9.34 -0.85 -6.30
C GLN A 102 -9.10 -2.32 -5.94
N LEU A 103 -8.03 -2.62 -5.20
CA LEU A 103 -7.74 -3.98 -4.75
C LEU A 103 -8.85 -4.55 -3.86
N ALA A 104 -9.44 -3.74 -2.97
CA ALA A 104 -10.52 -4.17 -2.09
C ALA A 104 -11.84 -4.50 -2.81
N THR A 105 -11.96 -4.18 -4.10
CA THR A 105 -13.12 -4.57 -4.94
C THR A 105 -12.94 -5.90 -5.67
N THR A 106 -11.77 -6.53 -5.56
CA THR A 106 -11.46 -7.79 -6.25
C THR A 106 -11.65 -8.99 -5.31
N GLU A 107 -11.43 -10.20 -5.83
CA GLU A 107 -11.41 -11.44 -5.04
C GLU A 107 -10.30 -11.47 -3.96
N TYR A 108 -9.41 -10.49 -3.95
CA TYR A 108 -8.35 -10.37 -2.96
C TYR A 108 -8.84 -9.74 -1.64
N ALA A 109 -10.04 -9.14 -1.61
CA ALA A 109 -10.64 -8.51 -0.43
C ALA A 109 -10.59 -9.35 0.86
N PRO A 110 -10.84 -10.68 0.86
CA PRO A 110 -10.75 -11.50 2.07
C PRO A 110 -9.36 -11.54 2.73
N LYS A 111 -8.30 -11.15 2.01
CA LYS A 111 -6.92 -11.08 2.53
C LYS A 111 -6.60 -9.72 3.16
N ILE A 112 -7.53 -8.77 3.09
CA ILE A 112 -7.42 -7.44 3.70
C ILE A 112 -8.24 -7.45 5.00
N LYS A 113 -7.57 -7.26 6.14
CA LYS A 113 -8.22 -7.19 7.46
C LYS A 113 -8.83 -5.82 7.73
N ASN A 114 -8.04 -4.77 7.47
CA ASN A 114 -8.48 -3.38 7.58
C ASN A 114 -7.95 -2.58 6.39
N LEU A 115 -8.74 -1.61 5.94
CA LEU A 115 -8.41 -0.70 4.84
C LEU A 115 -8.49 0.74 5.37
N ILE A 116 -7.38 1.49 5.26
CA ILE A 116 -7.30 2.90 5.64
C ILE A 116 -7.00 3.70 4.37
N VAL A 117 -7.85 4.68 4.07
CA VAL A 117 -7.71 5.58 2.92
C VAL A 117 -7.48 6.99 3.44
N GLU A 118 -6.28 7.51 3.20
CA GLU A 118 -5.86 8.84 3.65
C GLU A 118 -5.93 9.82 2.48
N ASP A 119 -6.66 10.92 2.69
CA ASP A 119 -6.78 12.06 1.78
C ASP A 119 -7.13 11.67 0.33
N MET A 120 -8.12 10.76 0.21
CA MET A 120 -8.62 10.30 -1.08
C MET A 120 -10.04 9.75 -0.96
N SER A 121 -10.82 9.88 -2.04
CA SER A 121 -12.15 9.28 -2.20
C SER A 121 -12.14 8.26 -3.34
N PRO A 122 -12.93 7.16 -3.28
CA PRO A 122 -13.14 6.26 -4.41
C PRO A 122 -13.84 6.93 -5.60
N LEU A 123 -14.46 8.10 -5.39
CA LEU A 123 -15.13 8.83 -6.44
C LEU A 123 -14.13 9.52 -7.37
N GLY A 124 -14.45 9.53 -8.67
CA GLY A 124 -13.78 10.43 -9.60
C GLY A 124 -14.01 11.87 -9.16
N TYR A 125 -12.94 12.68 -9.17
CA TYR A 125 -13.12 14.12 -9.00
C TYR A 125 -13.95 14.63 -10.18
N PRO A 126 -15.05 15.36 -9.95
CA PRO A 126 -15.75 16.01 -11.04
C PRO A 126 -14.75 16.93 -11.74
N LEU A 127 -14.62 16.77 -13.06
CA LEU A 127 -13.86 17.70 -13.88
C LEU A 127 -14.59 19.05 -13.86
N LYS A 128 -14.36 19.86 -12.84
CA LYS A 128 -14.67 21.28 -12.94
C LYS A 128 -13.65 21.86 -13.91
N ARG A 129 -14.10 22.27 -15.09
CA ARG A 129 -13.30 23.14 -15.94
C ARG A 129 -13.03 24.43 -15.13
N ALA A 130 -11.77 24.86 -15.09
CA ALA A 130 -11.45 26.16 -14.53
C ALA A 130 -12.16 27.23 -15.39
N GLY A 131 -13.19 27.87 -14.84
CA GLY A 131 -13.97 28.92 -15.53
C GLY A 131 -15.50 28.76 -15.53
N GLU A 132 -16.06 27.71 -14.90
CA GLU A 132 -17.51 27.55 -14.67
C GLU A 132 -17.89 27.69 -13.19
#